data_AF-A0A2N8Z8Y8-F1
#
_entry.id   AF-A0A2N8Z8Y8-F1
#
_cell.length_a   1.000
_cell.length_b   1.000
_cell.length_c   1.000
_cell.angle_alpha   90.00
_cell.angle_beta   90.00
_cell.angle_gamma   90.00
#
_symmetry.space_group_name_H-M   'P 1'
#
loop_
_entity.id
_entity.type
_entity.pdbx_description
1 polymer ?
#
loop_
_entity_poly.entity_id
_entity_poly.type
_entity_poly.pdbx_seq_one_letter_code
_entity_poly.pdbx_strand_id
1 'polypeptide(L)' 'MLISALCVTQAATKKKRYVILTELNMAGESWPIEVTLTNRENMVFRMLLGRTAMHDRIIVDPTESFLLQPEEKE' A
#
# COMPACT_ATOMS: atom_id res chain seq x y z
N MET A 1 1.56 -9.49 -13.86
CA MET A 1 1.99 -8.52 -12.83
C MET A 1 2.69 -7.37 -13.56
N LEU A 2 1.95 -6.33 -13.96
CA LEU A 2 2.53 -5.14 -14.61
C LEU A 2 2.79 -4.11 -13.51
N ILE A 3 4.03 -3.94 -13.09
CA ILE A 3 4.43 -2.89 -12.14
C ILE A 3 4.74 -1.65 -12.97
N SER A 4 3.81 -0.71 -13.03
CA SER A 4 4.03 0.60 -13.67
C SER A 4 4.62 1.54 -12.62
N ALA A 5 5.93 1.78 -12.68
CA ALA A 5 6.61 2.70 -11.77
C ALA A 5 6.49 4.15 -12.27
N LEU A 6 5.88 5.02 -11.47
CA LEU A 6 5.81 6.46 -11.72
C LEU A 6 6.75 7.19 -10.75
N CYS A 7 7.84 7.76 -11.28
CA CYS A 7 8.79 8.52 -10.47
C CYS A 7 8.21 9.91 -10.16
N VAL A 8 7.71 10.12 -8.94
CA VAL A 8 7.24 11.44 -8.48
C VAL A 8 8.32 12.12 -7.65
N THR A 9 8.78 13.29 -8.09
CA THR A 9 9.76 14.11 -7.37
C THR A 9 9.04 15.15 -6.50
N GLN A 10 9.33 15.20 -5.19
CA GLN A 10 8.98 16.35 -4.34
C GLN A 10 10.25 17.08 -3.91
N ALA A 11 10.32 18.39 -4.18
CA ALA A 11 11.45 19.24 -3.84
C ALA A 11 11.18 20.02 -2.54
N ALA A 12 12.00 19.76 -1.52
CA ALA A 12 12.38 20.69 -0.44
C ALA A 12 13.58 20.12 0.38
N THR A 13 13.73 18.80 0.42
CA THR A 13 14.94 18.09 0.88
C THR A 13 15.09 16.82 0.03
N LYS A 14 16.21 16.71 -0.70
CA LYS A 14 16.37 15.75 -1.82
C LYS A 14 16.41 14.28 -1.37
N LYS A 15 15.27 13.66 -1.08
CA LYS A 15 15.12 12.18 -1.07
C LYS A 15 14.19 11.79 -2.22
N LYS A 16 14.75 11.16 -3.25
CA LYS A 16 13.96 10.54 -4.33
C LYS A 16 13.10 9.45 -3.71
N ARG A 17 11.79 9.50 -3.94
CA ARG A 17 10.85 8.46 -3.56
C ARG A 17 10.31 7.84 -4.84
N TYR A 18 10.40 6.53 -4.96
CA TYR A 18 9.77 5.83 -6.07
C TYR A 18 8.32 5.58 -5.71
N VAL A 19 7.41 5.93 -6.60
CA VAL A 19 6.00 5.55 -6.49
C VAL A 19 5.75 4.50 -7.55
N ILE A 20 5.08 3.42 -7.19
CA ILE A 20 4.68 2.38 -8.14
C ILE A 20 3.18 2.22 -8.09
N LEU A 21 2.56 2.00 -9.24
CA LEU A 21 1.20 1.53 -9.33
C LEU A 21 1.23 0.01 -9.27
N THR A 22 0.48 -0.58 -8.34
CA THR A 22 0.34 -2.02 -8.17
C THR A 22 -1.09 -2.38 -7.83
N GLU A 23 -1.52 -3.58 -8.22
CA GLU A 23 -2.80 -4.14 -7.79
C GLU A 23 -2.72 -4.60 -6.33
N LEU A 24 -3.58 -4.04 -5.47
CA LEU A 24 -3.85 -4.54 -4.12
C LEU A 24 -4.97 -5.57 -4.20
N ASN A 25 -4.76 -6.74 -3.62
CA ASN A 25 -5.80 -7.77 -3.48
C ASN A 25 -6.14 -7.91 -2.00
N MET A 26 -7.40 -7.70 -1.64
CA MET A 26 -7.85 -7.69 -0.25
C MET A 26 -9.34 -8.09 -0.19
N ALA A 27 -9.68 -9.07 0.66
CA ALA A 27 -11.06 -9.53 0.86
C ALA A 27 -11.80 -9.93 -0.44
N GLY A 28 -11.10 -10.49 -1.43
CA GLY A 28 -11.67 -10.85 -2.73
C GLY A 28 -11.84 -9.68 -3.71
N GLU A 29 -11.49 -8.45 -3.33
CA GLU A 29 -11.44 -7.30 -4.22
C GLU A 29 -10.02 -6.99 -4.68
N SER A 30 -9.90 -6.50 -5.91
CA SER A 30 -8.64 -6.09 -6.52
C SER A 30 -8.76 -4.68 -7.08
N TRP A 31 -7.82 -3.79 -6.74
CA TRP A 31 -7.77 -2.45 -7.34
C TRP A 31 -6.35 -1.89 -7.42
N PRO A 32 -6.09 -0.96 -8.37
CA PRO A 32 -4.80 -0.31 -8.48
C PRO A 32 -4.59 0.69 -7.34
N ILE A 33 -3.43 0.59 -6.68
CA ILE A 33 -2.98 1.52 -5.64
C ILE A 33 -1.59 2.08 -5.96
N GLU A 34 -1.35 3.31 -5.50
CA GLU A 34 -0.03 3.92 -5.52
C GLU A 34 0.74 3.59 -4.24
N VAL A 35 1.90 2.96 -4.39
CA VAL A 35 2.77 2.58 -3.27
C VAL A 35 4.07 3.36 -3.36
N THR A 36 4.40 4.08 -2.29
CA THR A 36 5.70 4.73 -2.16
C THR A 36 6.74 3.75 -1.60
N LEU A 37 7.77 3.42 -2.38
CA LEU A 37 8.87 2.58 -1.95
C LEU A 37 9.76 3.35 -0.97
N THR A 38 9.90 2.80 0.24
CA THR A 38 10.77 3.33 1.30
C THR A 38 11.32 2.14 2.08
N ASN A 39 12.61 2.14 2.40
CA ASN A 39 13.17 1.10 3.26
C ASN A 39 12.60 1.25 4.69
N ARG A 40 11.84 0.24 5.12
CA ARG A 40 11.19 0.14 6.44
C ARG A 40 11.50 -1.18 7.13
N GLU A 41 12.67 -1.78 6.86
CA GLU A 41 13.08 -3.10 7.38
C GLU A 41 12.96 -3.23 8.91
N ASN A 42 13.18 -2.14 9.65
CA ASN A 42 13.13 -2.13 11.12
C ASN A 42 11.76 -1.74 11.70
N MET A 43 10.71 -1.63 10.88
CA MET A 43 9.37 -1.28 11.36
C MET A 43 8.49 -2.51 11.54
N VAL A 44 7.66 -2.51 12.60
CA VAL A 44 6.68 -3.57 12.90
C VAL A 44 5.75 -3.83 11.70
N PHE A 45 5.36 -2.77 10.99
CA PHE A 45 4.58 -2.85 9.76
C PHE A 45 5.40 -2.33 8.57
N ARG A 46 5.64 -3.21 7.60
CA ARG A 46 6.46 -2.91 6.41
C ARG A 46 5.72 -2.04 5.38
N MET A 47 4.40 -2.00 5.44
CA MET A 47 3.54 -1.24 4.53
C MET A 47 2.55 -0.40 5.34
N LEU A 48 2.31 0.83 4.89
CA LEU A 48 1.28 1.72 5.43
C LEU A 48 0.28 2.02 4.33
N LEU A 49 -0.96 1.61 4.51
CA LEU A 49 -2.05 1.93 3.60
C LEU A 49 -2.63 3.30 3.96
N GLY A 50 -2.50 4.26 3.04
CA GLY A 50 -3.06 5.61 3.23
C GLY A 50 -4.55 5.67 2.89
N ARG A 51 -5.19 6.79 3.24
CA ARG A 51 -6.62 7.02 2.94
C ARG A 51 -6.95 6.91 1.46
N THR A 52 -6.07 7.36 0.57
CA THR A 52 -6.26 7.28 -0.89
C THR A 52 -6.45 5.85 -1.37
N ALA A 53 -5.69 4.90 -0.81
CA ALA A 53 -5.79 3.50 -1.18
C ALA A 53 -7.03 2.80 -0.58
N MET A 54 -7.64 3.40 0.45
CA MET A 54 -8.84 2.90 1.14
C MET A 54 -10.15 3.54 0.64
N HIS A 55 -10.07 4.60 -0.16
CA HIS A 55 -11.20 5.44 -0.54
C HIS A 55 -12.35 4.61 -1.14
N ASP A 56 -13.54 4.74 -0.57
CA ASP A 56 -14.79 4.03 -0.94
C ASP A 56 -14.74 2.49 -0.94
N ARG A 57 -13.68 1.88 -0.37
CA ARG A 57 -13.48 0.42 -0.41
C ARG A 57 -13.29 -0.20 0.97
N ILE A 58 -12.66 0.53 1.89
CA ILE A 58 -12.29 0.01 3.20
C ILE A 58 -12.88 0.90 4.30
N ILE A 59 -13.55 0.27 5.26
CA ILE A 59 -13.92 0.87 6.54
C ILE A 59 -12.96 0.32 7.59
N VAL A 60 -12.32 1.20 8.35
CA VAL A 60 -11.38 0.82 9.42
C VAL A 60 -12.10 0.89 10.75
N ASP A 61 -12.27 -0.26 11.41
CA ASP A 61 -12.68 -0.33 12.80
C ASP A 61 -11.42 -0.40 13.70
N PRO A 62 -11.13 0.62 14.53
CA PRO A 62 -9.95 0.64 15.39
C PRO A 62 -10.04 -0.31 16.60
N THR A 63 -11.21 -0.87 16.94
CA THR A 63 -11.33 -1.81 18.06
C THR A 63 -10.96 -3.23 17.68
N GLU A 64 -10.94 -3.53 16.39
CA GLU A 64 -10.64 -4.85 15.84
C GLU A 64 -9.26 -4.86 15.16
N SER A 65 -8.64 -6.03 15.10
CA SER A 65 -7.34 -6.22 14.44
C SER A 65 -7.26 -7.60 13.81
N PHE A 66 -6.58 -7.72 12.67
CA PHE A 66 -6.38 -8.98 11.95
C PHE A 66 -7.68 -9.68 11.48
N LEU A 67 -8.71 -8.90 11.12
CA LEU A 67 -9.98 -9.43 10.61
C LEU A 67 -9.84 -10.16 9.27
N LEU A 68 -8.82 -9.81 8.49
CA LEU A 68 -8.54 -10.45 7.21
C LEU A 68 -7.43 -11.46 7.42
N GLN A 69 -7.80 -12.74 7.31
CA GLN A 69 -6.83 -13.82 7.25
C GLN A 69 -6.06 -13.72 5.94
N PRO A 70 -4.75 -14.00 5.92
CA PRO A 70 -4.03 -14.11 4.66
C PRO A 70 -4.69 -15.19 3.82
N GLU A 71 -5.06 -14.87 2.57
CA GLU A 71 -5.37 -15.92 1.60
C GLU A 71 -4.09 -16.73 1.39
N GLU A 72 -4.08 -17.98 1.86
CA GLU A 72 -3.09 -18.97 1.47
C GLU A 72 -3.21 -19.17 -0.04
N LYS A 73 -2.36 -18.46 -0.80
CA LYS A 73 -2.13 -18.82 -2.20
C LYS A 73 -1.21 -20.03 -2.21
N GLU A 74 -1.82 -21.21 -2.40
CA GLU A 74 -1.16 -22.48 -2.72
C GLU A 74 -0.42 -22.41 -4.06
#